data_AF-A0A812MLX2-F1
#
_entry.id   AF-A0A812MLX2-F1
#
_cell.length_a   1.000
_cell.length_b   1.000
_cell.length_c   1.000
_cell.angle_alpha   90.00
_cell.angle_beta   90.00
_cell.angle_gamma   90.00
#
_symmetry.space_group_name_H-M   'P 1'
#
loop_
_entity.id
_entity.type
_entity.pdbx_description
1 polymer ?
#
loop_
_entity_poly.entity_id
_entity_poly.type
_entity_poly.pdbx_seq_one_letter_code
_entity_poly.pdbx_strand_id
1 'polypeptide(L)'
;MAASLSMDHEEAAHLRDRQRQAAADFEKYGFADVIVSRHRDVCNDGFGEDLRGAVHGIFLDLPAPWAAVGHVLDALVPGGRLVTFSPCVEQVDKTATELRRGGRFFDVRMLETLAVNWGVRAVEAKSKKRRLQTQEADESSRPPETSAAVRNSPDPGSQWLSYQMAMRSHTGYLLVATRAPADEAEG
;
A
#
# COMPACT_ATOMS: atom_id res chain seq x y z
N MET A 1 -0.79 36.38 -3.05
CA MET A 1 -2.13 35.95 -3.50
C MET A 1 -2.21 34.46 -3.31
N ALA A 2 -3.06 33.97 -2.39
CA ALA A 2 -3.35 32.55 -2.32
C ALA A 2 -4.41 32.25 -3.39
N ALA A 3 -4.11 31.31 -4.30
CA ALA A 3 -5.11 30.79 -5.22
C ALA A 3 -5.93 29.75 -4.45
N SER A 4 -7.10 30.16 -3.94
CA SER A 4 -8.11 29.21 -3.49
C SER A 4 -8.57 28.42 -4.71
N LEU A 5 -8.06 27.21 -4.88
CA LEU A 5 -8.62 26.23 -5.80
C LEU A 5 -10.02 25.89 -5.29
N SER A 6 -11.04 26.45 -5.92
CA SER A 6 -12.40 25.93 -5.81
C SER A 6 -12.40 24.53 -6.39
N MET A 7 -12.59 23.50 -5.54
CA MET A 7 -12.86 22.14 -6.03
C MET A 7 -14.05 22.17 -6.98
N ASP A 8 -13.87 21.59 -8.17
CA ASP A 8 -14.94 21.51 -9.13
C ASP A 8 -16.09 20.66 -8.57
N HIS A 9 -17.33 21.07 -8.85
CA HIS A 9 -18.53 20.44 -8.29
C HIS A 9 -18.61 18.93 -8.58
N GLU A 10 -18.03 18.49 -9.69
CA GLU A 10 -17.96 17.09 -10.13
C GLU A 10 -16.92 16.28 -9.33
N GLU A 11 -15.76 16.86 -8.99
CA GLU A 11 -14.76 16.22 -8.13
C GLU A 11 -15.30 16.05 -6.70
N ALA A 12 -15.96 17.09 -6.17
CA ALA A 12 -16.64 17.04 -4.88
C ALA A 12 -17.77 15.98 -4.82
N ALA A 13 -18.44 15.72 -5.95
CA ALA A 13 -19.41 14.63 -6.05
C ALA A 13 -18.72 13.26 -6.07
N HIS A 14 -17.66 13.11 -6.86
CA HIS A 14 -16.90 11.86 -6.97
C HIS A 14 -16.30 11.40 -5.64
N LEU A 15 -15.71 12.31 -4.86
CA LEU A 15 -15.18 12.01 -3.52
C LEU A 15 -16.28 11.57 -2.54
N ARG A 16 -17.48 12.14 -2.66
CA ARG A 16 -18.65 11.72 -1.88
C ARG A 16 -19.12 10.32 -2.23
N ASP A 17 -19.15 9.97 -3.51
CA ASP A 17 -19.55 8.63 -3.95
C ASP A 17 -18.53 7.57 -3.52
N ARG A 18 -17.22 7.88 -3.59
CA ARG A 18 -16.17 7.02 -3.02
C ARG A 18 -16.35 6.80 -1.51
N GLN A 19 -16.70 7.84 -0.75
CA GLN A 19 -16.95 7.74 0.68
C GLN A 19 -18.18 6.87 1.00
N ARG A 20 -19.28 7.02 0.24
CA ARG A 20 -20.48 6.18 0.37
C ARG A 20 -20.18 4.72 0.08
N GLN A 21 -19.46 4.44 -1.01
CA GLN A 21 -19.09 3.08 -1.39
C GLN A 21 -18.23 2.42 -0.29
N ALA A 22 -17.21 3.12 0.21
CA ALA A 22 -16.39 2.62 1.32
C ALA A 22 -17.22 2.33 2.58
N ALA A 23 -18.17 3.21 2.95
CA ALA A 23 -19.06 2.98 4.08
C ALA A 23 -19.95 1.73 3.90
N ALA A 24 -20.53 1.54 2.72
CA ALA A 24 -21.32 0.36 2.39
C ALA A 24 -20.49 -0.94 2.40
N ASP A 25 -19.22 -0.87 1.95
CA ASP A 25 -18.30 -1.99 2.04
C ASP A 25 -17.93 -2.33 3.51
N PHE A 26 -17.65 -1.33 4.36
CA PHE A 26 -17.39 -1.57 5.79
C PHE A 26 -18.59 -2.19 6.51
N GLU A 27 -19.82 -1.77 6.20
CA GLU A 27 -21.04 -2.39 6.73
C GLU A 27 -21.18 -3.85 6.24
N LYS A 28 -21.06 -4.06 4.92
CA LYS A 28 -21.15 -5.39 4.28
C LYS A 28 -20.13 -6.40 4.82
N TYR A 29 -18.91 -5.97 5.15
CA TYR A 29 -17.86 -6.83 5.69
C TYR A 29 -17.84 -6.87 7.23
N GLY A 30 -18.75 -6.18 7.92
CA GLY A 30 -18.90 -6.27 9.37
C GLY A 30 -17.87 -5.49 10.18
N PHE A 31 -17.38 -4.35 9.67
CA PHE A 31 -16.41 -3.46 10.33
C PHE A 31 -17.02 -2.13 10.82
N ALA A 32 -18.34 -1.95 10.73
CA ALA A 32 -19.02 -0.70 11.07
C ALA A 32 -19.00 -0.35 12.58
N ASP A 33 -18.61 -1.30 13.44
CA ASP A 33 -18.37 -1.13 14.87
C ASP A 33 -17.00 -0.50 15.19
N VAL A 34 -16.00 -0.71 14.32
CA VAL A 34 -14.62 -0.23 14.52
C VAL A 34 -14.16 0.80 13.47
N ILE A 35 -14.89 0.99 12.36
CA ILE A 35 -14.57 1.98 11.32
C ILE A 35 -15.70 3.00 11.16
N VAL A 36 -15.38 4.28 11.37
CA VAL A 36 -16.29 5.41 11.08
C VAL A 36 -15.80 6.14 9.82
N SER A 37 -16.52 5.99 8.72
CA SER A 37 -16.26 6.70 7.45
C SER A 37 -16.92 8.08 7.45
N ARG A 38 -16.16 9.15 7.15
CA ARG A 38 -16.64 10.54 7.09
C ARG A 38 -16.27 11.19 5.76
N HIS A 39 -17.19 11.96 5.18
CA HIS A 39 -16.91 12.81 4.02
C HIS A 39 -16.52 14.22 4.50
N ARG A 40 -15.23 14.55 4.46
CA ARG A 40 -14.65 15.81 4.94
C ARG A 40 -13.36 16.14 4.18
N ASP A 41 -13.09 17.43 3.99
CA ASP A 41 -11.78 17.91 3.54
C ASP A 41 -10.85 18.05 4.76
N VAL A 42 -9.92 17.12 4.93
CA VAL A 42 -8.98 17.13 6.07
C VAL A 42 -7.87 18.19 5.97
N CYS A 43 -7.71 18.83 4.81
CA CYS A 43 -6.75 19.91 4.60
C CYS A 43 -7.31 21.29 4.99
N ASN A 44 -8.63 21.46 4.95
CA ASN A 44 -9.32 22.72 5.30
C ASN A 44 -10.17 22.61 6.59
N ASP A 45 -10.84 21.48 6.82
CA ASP A 45 -11.77 21.26 7.95
C ASP A 45 -11.21 20.33 9.05
N GLY A 46 -9.97 19.87 8.90
CA GLY A 46 -9.32 18.91 9.79
C GLY A 46 -10.05 17.57 9.96
N PHE A 47 -9.90 16.92 11.11
CA PHE A 47 -10.45 15.57 11.37
C PHE A 47 -11.81 15.59 12.11
N GLY A 48 -12.17 16.72 12.70
CA GLY A 48 -13.34 16.91 13.57
C GLY A 48 -12.95 17.11 15.03
N GLU A 49 -13.69 17.96 15.75
CA GLU A 49 -13.43 18.34 17.15
C GLU A 49 -13.45 17.15 18.12
N ASP A 50 -14.25 16.12 17.81
CA ASP A 50 -14.35 14.90 18.61
C ASP A 50 -13.08 14.03 18.60
N LEU A 51 -12.16 14.29 17.67
CA LEU A 51 -10.86 13.62 17.56
C LEU A 51 -9.70 14.49 18.07
N ARG A 52 -9.96 15.71 18.55
CA ARG A 52 -8.93 16.64 18.99
C ARG A 52 -8.19 16.13 20.22
N GLY A 53 -6.88 15.95 20.11
CA GLY A 53 -6.02 15.42 21.16
C GLY A 53 -6.31 13.97 21.58
N ALA A 54 -6.96 13.18 20.72
CA ALA A 54 -7.43 11.82 21.05
C ALA A 54 -6.81 10.72 20.17
N VAL A 55 -6.10 11.08 19.09
CA VAL A 55 -5.64 10.11 18.06
C VAL A 55 -4.20 9.65 18.33
N HIS A 56 -3.97 8.34 18.37
CA HIS A 56 -2.63 7.78 18.59
C HIS A 56 -1.76 7.73 17.32
N GLY A 57 -2.39 7.59 16.15
CA GLY A 57 -1.69 7.53 14.88
C GLY A 57 -2.56 8.03 13.73
N ILE A 58 -1.97 8.78 12.79
CA ILE A 58 -2.62 9.27 11.56
C ILE A 58 -1.82 8.77 10.35
N PHE A 59 -2.54 8.28 9.35
CA PHE A 59 -2.01 7.93 8.03
C PHE A 59 -2.63 8.85 6.98
N LEU A 60 -1.80 9.54 6.19
CA LEU A 60 -2.25 10.41 5.10
C LEU A 60 -1.84 9.84 3.74
N ASP A 61 -2.83 9.48 2.92
CA ASP A 61 -2.69 9.24 1.49
C ASP A 61 -3.48 10.34 0.76
N LEU A 62 -2.80 11.45 0.48
CA LEU A 62 -3.37 12.70 -0.03
C LEU A 62 -2.44 13.30 -1.08
N PRO A 63 -2.94 14.10 -2.04
CA PRO A 63 -2.09 14.78 -3.02
C PRO A 63 -1.22 15.89 -2.40
N ALA A 64 -1.66 16.49 -1.29
CA ALA A 64 -1.01 17.61 -0.61
C ALA A 64 -0.97 17.43 0.93
N PRO A 65 -0.31 16.39 1.47
CA PRO A 65 -0.38 16.05 2.89
C PRO A 65 0.23 17.13 3.80
N TRP A 66 1.14 17.97 3.28
CA TRP A 66 1.67 19.14 3.99
C TRP A 66 0.58 20.14 4.44
N ALA A 67 -0.53 20.25 3.72
CA ALA A 67 -1.63 21.15 4.08
C ALA A 67 -2.37 20.69 5.36
N ALA A 68 -2.45 19.38 5.60
CA ALA A 68 -3.13 18.81 6.77
C ALA A 68 -2.26 18.79 8.05
N VAL A 69 -0.97 19.14 7.99
CA VAL A 69 -0.02 19.00 9.12
C VAL A 69 -0.46 19.77 10.38
N GLY A 70 -1.09 20.94 10.22
CA GLY A 70 -1.68 21.68 11.34
C GLY A 70 -2.80 20.90 12.04
N HIS A 71 -3.75 20.36 11.27
CA HIS A 71 -4.84 19.56 11.79
C HIS A 71 -4.40 18.21 12.38
N VAL A 72 -3.30 17.63 11.86
CA VAL A 72 -2.65 16.44 12.44
C VAL A 72 -2.15 16.75 13.84
N LEU A 73 -1.53 17.92 14.04
CA LEU A 73 -1.01 18.34 15.35
C LEU A 73 -2.14 18.54 16.38
N ASP A 74 -3.29 19.05 15.96
CA ASP A 74 -4.48 19.17 16.83
C ASP A 74 -5.10 17.81 17.18
N ALA A 75 -5.15 16.87 16.24
CA ALA A 75 -5.81 15.58 16.43
C ALA A 75 -4.95 14.54 17.20
N LEU A 76 -3.64 14.49 16.95
CA LEU A 76 -2.75 13.52 17.62
C LEU A 76 -2.67 13.75 19.14
N VAL A 77 -2.43 12.70 19.93
CA VAL A 77 -1.93 12.80 21.30
C VAL A 77 -0.43 13.18 21.30
N PRO A 78 0.12 13.80 22.36
CA PRO A 78 1.58 13.92 22.52
C PRO A 78 2.26 12.55 22.43
N GLY A 79 3.37 12.44 21.67
CA GLY A 79 4.01 11.16 21.35
C GLY A 79 3.29 10.33 20.26
N GLY A 80 2.13 10.78 19.76
CA GLY A 80 1.41 10.14 18.65
C GLY A 80 2.16 10.23 17.32
N ARG A 81 1.84 9.34 16.38
CA ARG A 81 2.60 9.21 15.11
C ARG A 81 1.85 9.68 13.88
N LEU A 82 2.56 10.37 12.99
CA LEU A 82 2.14 10.62 11.63
C LEU A 82 2.90 9.70 10.67
N VAL A 83 2.20 9.17 9.68
CA VAL A 83 2.77 8.60 8.47
C VAL A 83 2.09 9.24 7.26
N THR A 84 2.85 9.70 6.27
CA THR A 84 2.30 10.16 4.99
C THR A 84 2.85 9.33 3.85
N PHE A 85 1.98 8.93 2.93
CA PHE A 85 2.35 8.28 1.68
C PHE A 85 2.41 9.31 0.56
N SER A 86 3.45 9.28 -0.27
CA SER A 86 3.65 10.23 -1.37
C SER A 86 4.43 9.59 -2.53
N PRO A 87 3.89 9.55 -3.76
CA PRO A 87 4.58 8.98 -4.92
C PRO A 87 5.74 9.85 -5.44
N CYS A 88 5.74 11.16 -5.18
CA CYS A 88 6.78 12.07 -5.66
C CYS A 88 7.65 12.60 -4.50
N VAL A 89 8.97 12.69 -4.72
CA VAL A 89 9.92 13.15 -3.70
C VAL A 89 9.69 14.62 -3.31
N GLU A 90 9.18 15.44 -4.23
CA GLU A 90 8.84 16.84 -4.02
C GLU A 90 7.63 17.02 -3.09
N GLN A 91 6.74 16.01 -3.01
CA GLN A 91 5.65 15.99 -2.02
C GLN A 91 6.20 15.64 -0.63
N VAL A 92 7.17 14.73 -0.56
CA VAL A 92 7.88 14.39 0.69
C VAL A 92 8.64 15.60 1.22
N ASP A 93 9.37 16.33 0.37
CA ASP A 93 10.16 17.51 0.76
C ASP A 93 9.30 18.64 1.35
N LYS A 94 8.16 18.96 0.71
CA LYS A 94 7.17 19.90 1.25
C LYS A 94 6.63 19.47 2.62
N THR A 95 6.32 18.19 2.76
CA THR A 95 5.75 17.65 4.01
C THR A 95 6.79 17.59 5.12
N ALA A 96 8.02 17.19 4.82
CA ALA A 96 9.14 17.19 5.75
C ALA A 96 9.55 18.62 6.15
N THR A 97 9.41 19.59 5.25
CA THR A 97 9.60 21.01 5.54
C THR A 97 8.58 21.47 6.57
N GLU A 98 7.27 21.31 6.32
CA GLU A 98 6.22 21.74 7.26
C GLU A 98 6.31 21.01 8.62
N LEU A 99 6.59 19.70 8.64
CA LEU A 99 6.76 18.95 9.89
C LEU A 99 7.94 19.44 10.74
N ARG A 100 8.99 19.99 10.12
CA ARG A 100 10.16 20.55 10.83
C ARG A 100 9.95 21.98 11.31
N ARG A 101 8.84 22.65 10.99
CA ARG A 101 8.55 24.01 11.47
C ARG A 101 8.12 23.99 12.93
N GLY A 102 8.73 24.87 13.73
CA GLY A 102 8.33 25.14 15.11
C GLY A 102 8.46 23.96 16.08
N GLY A 103 9.31 22.97 15.80
CA GLY A 103 9.68 21.90 16.75
C GLY A 103 8.57 20.93 17.16
N ARG A 104 7.36 21.01 16.58
CA ARG A 104 6.20 20.25 17.06
C ARG A 104 6.22 18.77 16.69
N PHE A 105 7.08 18.38 15.77
CA PHE A 105 7.35 16.99 15.41
C PHE A 105 8.85 16.69 15.43
N PHE A 106 9.19 15.46 15.82
CA PHE A 106 10.54 14.92 15.81
C PHE A 106 10.56 13.56 15.10
N ASP A 107 11.76 12.96 14.97
CA ASP A 107 11.97 11.66 14.31
C ASP A 107 11.49 11.63 12.84
N VAL A 108 11.56 12.77 12.14
CA VAL A 108 11.10 12.94 10.74
C VAL A 108 12.00 12.15 9.78
N ARG A 109 11.53 10.97 9.35
CA ARG A 109 12.29 10.00 8.53
C ARG A 109 11.50 9.54 7.31
N MET A 110 12.18 9.51 6.16
CA MET A 110 11.67 9.00 4.88
C MET A 110 12.07 7.54 4.70
N LEU A 111 11.14 6.70 4.23
CA LEU A 111 11.30 5.27 4.00
C LEU A 111 10.72 4.90 2.63
N GLU A 112 11.23 3.83 2.03
CA GLU A 112 10.65 3.16 0.86
C GLU A 112 10.60 1.66 1.15
N THR A 113 9.58 0.95 0.65
CA THR A 113 9.48 -0.52 0.80
C THR A 113 9.45 -1.17 -0.58
N LEU A 114 10.47 -1.97 -0.88
CA LEU A 114 10.59 -2.72 -2.13
C LEU A 114 10.09 -4.16 -1.93
N ALA A 115 8.87 -4.43 -2.41
CA ALA A 115 8.29 -5.77 -2.38
C ALA A 115 8.76 -6.62 -3.56
N VAL A 116 9.45 -7.74 -3.27
CA VAL A 116 10.01 -8.64 -4.29
C VAL A 116 9.27 -9.97 -4.29
N ASN A 117 8.50 -10.23 -5.34
CA ASN A 117 7.80 -11.51 -5.49
C ASN A 117 8.73 -12.59 -6.05
N TRP A 118 8.64 -13.80 -5.48
CA TRP A 118 9.37 -14.98 -5.94
C TRP A 118 8.40 -16.02 -6.49
N GLY A 119 8.63 -16.44 -7.73
CA GLY A 119 7.93 -17.56 -8.34
C GLY A 119 8.63 -18.86 -8.00
N VAL A 120 7.88 -19.95 -7.86
CA VAL A 120 8.41 -21.30 -7.69
C VAL A 120 7.87 -22.15 -8.84
N ARG A 121 8.75 -22.82 -9.58
CA ARG A 121 8.36 -23.74 -10.66
C ARG A 121 9.04 -25.09 -10.51
N ALA A 122 8.35 -26.14 -10.92
CA ALA A 122 8.98 -27.44 -11.12
C ALA A 122 9.98 -27.36 -12.29
N VAL A 123 11.07 -28.09 -12.17
CA VAL A 123 12.08 -28.30 -13.20
C VAL A 123 12.18 -29.79 -13.43
N GLU A 124 12.05 -30.21 -14.69
CA GLU A 124 12.23 -31.60 -15.07
C GLU A 124 13.67 -32.05 -14.76
N ALA A 125 13.80 -33.12 -13.99
CA ALA A 125 15.09 -33.74 -13.73
C ALA A 125 15.64 -34.28 -15.05
N LYS A 126 16.75 -33.68 -15.54
CA LYS A 126 17.43 -34.13 -16.78
C LYS A 126 17.90 -35.57 -16.63
N SER A 127 17.08 -36.51 -17.09
CA SER A 127 17.40 -37.94 -17.09
C SER A 127 18.68 -38.20 -17.89
N LYS A 128 19.77 -38.57 -17.20
CA LYS A 128 21.01 -39.08 -17.82
C LYS A 128 20.79 -40.47 -18.42
N LYS A 129 19.93 -40.59 -19.44
CA LYS A 129 19.89 -41.80 -20.29
C LYS A 129 21.06 -41.75 -21.28
N ARG A 130 22.07 -42.56 -20.98
CA ARG A 130 23.20 -42.92 -21.86
C ARG A 130 22.69 -43.28 -23.26
N ARG A 131 23.51 -42.98 -24.27
CA ARG A 131 23.39 -43.58 -25.61
C ARG A 131 23.31 -45.11 -25.50
N LEU A 132 22.27 -45.70 -26.08
CA LEU A 132 22.41 -46.93 -26.86
C LEU A 132 21.34 -46.91 -27.96
N GLN A 133 21.78 -47.07 -29.21
CA GLN A 133 20.90 -47.20 -30.37
C GLN A 133 20.56 -48.69 -30.54
N THR A 134 19.27 -49.01 -30.76
CA THR A 134 18.87 -50.17 -31.57
C THR A 134 17.50 -49.93 -32.21
N GLN A 135 17.36 -50.38 -33.45
CA GLN A 135 16.12 -50.52 -34.24
C GLN A 135 15.38 -51.83 -33.83
N GLU A 136 14.15 -52.19 -34.20
CA GLU A 136 13.05 -51.68 -35.06
C GLU A 136 11.76 -52.47 -34.63
N ALA A 137 10.50 -52.29 -35.07
CA ALA A 137 9.79 -51.41 -36.02
C ALA A 137 8.27 -51.36 -35.66
N ASP A 138 7.43 -50.95 -36.62
CA ASP A 138 6.02 -51.35 -36.89
C ASP A 138 4.83 -50.52 -36.33
N GLU A 139 3.74 -50.56 -37.10
CA GLU A 139 2.68 -49.55 -37.21
C GLU A 139 1.30 -50.11 -36.80
N SER A 140 0.47 -49.35 -36.05
CA SER A 140 -0.98 -49.13 -36.36
C SER A 140 -1.81 -48.46 -35.24
N SER A 141 -2.89 -47.80 -35.68
CA SER A 141 -4.14 -47.39 -34.97
C SER A 141 -4.15 -46.31 -33.86
N ARG A 142 -4.56 -45.08 -34.28
CA ARG A 142 -5.59 -44.13 -33.77
C ARG A 142 -6.08 -44.15 -32.29
N PRO A 143 -6.70 -43.05 -31.76
CA PRO A 143 -6.68 -41.62 -32.13
C PRO A 143 -6.32 -40.71 -30.91
N PRO A 144 -6.35 -39.35 -30.96
CA PRO A 144 -5.90 -38.53 -29.83
C PRO A 144 -7.02 -38.29 -28.81
N GLU A 145 -6.86 -38.77 -27.56
CA GLU A 145 -7.79 -38.46 -26.47
C GLU A 145 -7.34 -37.28 -25.61
N THR A 146 -8.24 -36.32 -25.49
CA THR A 146 -8.13 -35.13 -24.67
C THR A 146 -8.35 -35.45 -23.18
N SER A 147 -7.30 -35.37 -22.37
CA SER A 147 -7.44 -34.88 -20.99
C SER A 147 -6.11 -34.38 -20.44
N ALA A 148 -5.88 -33.07 -20.53
CA ALA A 148 -4.89 -32.38 -19.71
C ALA A 148 -5.42 -32.26 -18.27
N ALA A 149 -5.61 -33.40 -17.61
CA ALA A 149 -5.87 -33.45 -16.18
C ALA A 149 -4.64 -32.86 -15.46
N VAL A 150 -4.80 -31.65 -14.91
CA VAL A 150 -3.76 -31.00 -14.12
C VAL A 150 -3.54 -31.83 -12.86
N ARG A 151 -2.52 -32.70 -12.89
CA ARG A 151 -2.13 -33.54 -11.77
C ARG A 151 -1.54 -32.64 -10.69
N ASN A 152 -2.36 -32.27 -9.70
CA ASN A 152 -1.96 -31.46 -8.55
C ASN A 152 -1.07 -32.23 -7.55
N SER A 153 -0.83 -33.53 -7.77
CA SER A 153 0.14 -34.32 -7.02
C SER A 153 1.56 -34.05 -7.53
N PRO A 154 2.49 -33.57 -6.68
CA PRO A 154 3.88 -33.36 -7.10
C PRO A 154 4.55 -34.68 -7.46
N ASP A 155 5.10 -34.79 -8.66
CA ASP A 155 5.67 -36.03 -9.17
C ASP A 155 6.95 -36.40 -8.39
N PRO A 156 7.11 -37.65 -7.88
CA PRO A 156 8.25 -38.06 -7.05
C PRO A 156 9.59 -37.97 -7.80
N GLY A 157 10.27 -36.83 -7.66
CA GLY A 157 11.50 -36.50 -8.41
C GLY A 157 11.52 -35.08 -8.99
N SER A 158 10.40 -34.35 -8.90
CA SER A 158 10.31 -32.93 -9.26
C SER A 158 11.32 -32.08 -8.46
N GLN A 159 12.29 -31.47 -9.14
CA GLN A 159 13.15 -30.47 -8.53
C GLN A 159 12.46 -29.10 -8.61
N TRP A 160 12.40 -28.36 -7.50
CA TRP A 160 11.80 -27.03 -7.48
C TRP A 160 12.87 -25.94 -7.65
N LEU A 161 12.56 -24.93 -8.47
CA LEU A 161 13.39 -23.74 -8.66
C LEU A 161 12.60 -22.49 -8.30
N SER A 162 13.07 -21.80 -7.27
CA SER A 162 12.66 -20.43 -6.96
C SER A 162 13.36 -19.45 -7.90
N TYR A 163 12.63 -18.48 -8.41
CA TYR A 163 13.17 -17.40 -9.25
C TYR A 163 12.48 -16.07 -8.92
N GLN A 164 13.24 -14.99 -8.96
CA GLN A 164 12.70 -13.64 -8.75
C GLN A 164 11.77 -13.29 -9.93
N MET A 165 10.55 -12.85 -9.61
CA MET A 165 9.63 -12.31 -10.62
C MET A 165 10.05 -10.90 -11.02
N ALA A 166 9.66 -10.47 -12.22
CA ALA A 166 9.87 -9.09 -12.64
C ALA A 166 9.25 -8.12 -11.62
N MET A 167 10.07 -7.24 -11.05
CA MET A 167 9.61 -6.24 -10.09
C MET A 167 8.73 -5.22 -10.82
N ARG A 168 7.62 -4.83 -10.20
CA ARG A 168 6.84 -3.67 -10.63
C ARG A 168 7.51 -2.40 -10.08
N SER A 169 7.17 -1.27 -10.68
CA SER A 169 7.78 0.04 -10.41
C SER A 169 7.58 0.51 -8.97
N HIS A 170 8.33 1.56 -8.59
CA HIS A 170 8.15 2.34 -7.37
C HIS A 170 6.67 2.60 -7.08
N THR A 171 6.26 2.35 -5.83
CA THR A 171 4.88 2.58 -5.37
C THR A 171 4.74 3.98 -4.77
N GLY A 172 5.64 4.35 -3.86
CA GLY A 172 5.67 5.63 -3.17
C GLY A 172 6.58 5.61 -1.95
N TYR A 173 6.83 6.78 -1.39
CA TYR A 173 7.60 6.99 -0.18
C TYR A 173 6.68 7.11 1.04
N LEU A 174 7.16 6.63 2.19
CA LEU A 174 6.54 6.80 3.50
C LEU A 174 7.37 7.79 4.31
N LEU A 175 6.79 8.95 4.66
CA LEU A 175 7.38 9.89 5.60
C LEU A 175 6.76 9.66 6.98
N VAL A 176 7.58 9.35 7.97
CA VAL A 176 7.17 9.08 9.35
C VAL A 176 7.63 10.23 10.24
N ALA A 177 6.80 10.65 11.19
CA ALA A 177 7.14 11.62 12.22
C ALA A 177 6.40 11.33 13.54
N THR A 178 6.92 11.83 14.67
CA THR A 178 6.30 11.70 16.00
C THR A 178 5.98 13.09 16.55
N ARG A 179 4.77 13.31 17.06
CA ARG A 179 4.37 14.56 17.73
C ARG A 179 5.18 14.70 19.03
N ALA A 180 5.76 15.88 19.27
CA ALA A 180 6.51 16.17 20.49
C ALA A 180 5.73 15.84 21.78
N PRO A 181 6.39 15.38 22.86
CA PRO A 181 5.80 15.29 24.19
C PRO A 181 5.25 16.65 24.66
N ALA A 182 4.36 16.63 25.66
CA ALA A 182 3.80 17.87 26.21
C ALA A 182 4.88 18.79 26.81
N ASP A 183 5.90 18.19 27.42
CA ASP A 183 6.94 18.88 28.19
C ASP A 183 8.07 19.48 27.31
N GLU A 184 8.10 19.18 26.01
CA GLU A 184 9.12 19.65 25.06
C GLU A 184 8.58 20.71 24.07
N ALA A 185 7.34 21.17 24.26
CA ALA A 185 6.65 22.05 23.30
C ALA A 185 6.83 23.56 23.54
N GLU A 186 7.62 23.98 24.55
CA GLU A 186 7.86 25.39 24.92
C GLU A 186 9.31 25.87 24.67
N GLY A 187 10.12 25.13 23.88
CA GLY A 187 11.51 25.47 23.52
C GLY A 187 11.65 26.19 22.18
#